data_AF-A0A841T5Z5-F1
#
_entry.id   AF-A0A841T5Z5-F1
#
_cell.length_a   1.000
_cell.length_b   1.000
_cell.length_c   1.000
_cell.angle_alpha   90.00
_cell.angle_beta   90.00
_cell.angle_gamma   90.00
#
_symmetry.space_group_name_H-M   'P 1'
#
loop_
_entity.id
_entity.type
_entity.pdbx_description
1 polymer ?
#
loop_
_entity_poly.entity_id
_entity_poly.type
_entity_poly.pdbx_seq_one_letter_code
_entity_poly.pdbx_strand_id
1 'polypeptide(L)'
;MKHKQALLVLTAAGVLGASAAVGASGLQEKVAGLLRSDVQITVNGEATAIEPVYINGRAYVPVRDAADALGYTINVQGKQIELSTPEPVEDELEAIQMSGVVVGVSQATDGGPTRLEVRGAGGAQWMMLYADSDTAITDESGAVKTVSDIKEGTHITADYGPIIAMSYPGQSSASKIVIGVDHLVKEDTVSRVELTKRGWQVQLGAPIDENGEFSASSVVLNVSDDTLVVKKNGESVKLEDLKEGTKVRAYYGPIETRSLPPQSSAALIVVLDGDSIAEGFLGQ
;
A
#
# COMPACT_ATOMS: atom_id res chain seq x y z
N MET A 1 20.27 64.51 49.05
CA MET A 1 20.54 63.42 48.08
C MET A 1 20.07 63.86 46.71
N LYS A 2 20.84 63.50 45.67
CA LYS A 2 20.91 64.11 44.34
C LYS A 2 19.57 64.17 43.59
N HIS A 3 19.18 65.39 43.19
CA HIS A 3 18.33 65.64 42.03
C HIS A 3 19.10 65.25 40.75
N LYS A 4 18.44 64.59 39.80
CA LYS A 4 18.88 64.56 38.40
C LYS A 4 17.79 65.15 37.52
N GLN A 5 18.25 66.09 36.71
CA GLN A 5 17.50 66.98 35.86
C GLN A 5 17.22 66.34 34.49
N ALA A 6 16.22 66.93 33.84
CA ALA A 6 15.79 66.86 32.46
C ALA A 6 16.80 66.43 31.38
N LEU A 7 16.28 65.82 30.32
CA LEU A 7 16.69 66.19 28.96
C LEU A 7 15.50 66.10 28.00
N LEU A 8 14.91 67.27 27.77
CA LEU A 8 13.92 67.55 26.74
C LEU A 8 14.73 67.98 25.51
N VAL A 9 14.93 67.09 24.53
CA VAL A 9 15.61 67.44 23.29
C VAL A 9 14.57 67.99 22.32
N LEU A 10 14.39 69.31 22.41
CA LEU A 10 13.80 70.16 21.39
C LEU A 10 14.89 70.46 20.36
N THR A 11 14.77 69.91 19.15
CA THR A 11 15.56 70.39 18.01
C THR A 11 14.63 71.12 17.06
N ALA A 12 14.67 72.44 17.13
CA ALA A 12 13.96 73.33 16.24
C ALA A 12 14.81 73.64 14.98
N ALA A 13 14.11 73.71 13.85
CA ALA A 13 14.35 74.56 12.68
C ALA A 13 15.65 74.39 11.88
N GLY A 14 15.48 74.09 10.58
CA GLY A 14 16.52 74.28 9.58
C GLY A 14 16.10 73.97 8.15
N VAL A 15 15.79 75.04 7.40
CA VAL A 15 15.83 75.19 5.93
C VAL A 15 14.54 74.88 5.15
N LEU A 16 13.92 76.00 4.75
CA LEU A 16 12.99 76.14 3.63
C LEU A 16 13.64 75.63 2.34
N GLY A 17 13.06 74.59 1.75
CA GLY A 17 13.31 74.17 0.38
C GLY A 17 11.97 73.93 -0.31
N ALA A 18 11.54 74.88 -1.13
CA ALA A 18 10.38 74.71 -1.98
C ALA A 18 10.72 73.74 -3.11
N SER A 19 10.20 72.52 -3.04
CA SER A 19 9.90 71.72 -4.23
C SER A 19 8.49 71.18 -4.08
N ALA A 20 7.65 71.52 -5.07
CA ALA A 20 6.29 71.05 -5.16
C ALA A 20 6.31 69.53 -5.34
N ALA A 21 6.13 68.79 -4.25
CA ALA A 21 5.67 67.41 -4.34
C ALA A 21 4.15 67.47 -4.42
N VAL A 22 3.63 67.29 -5.63
CA VAL A 22 2.23 66.92 -5.85
C VAL A 22 2.02 65.61 -5.09
N GLY A 23 1.55 65.73 -3.85
CA GLY A 23 1.26 64.60 -3.00
C GLY A 23 0.05 63.88 -3.57
N ALA A 24 0.28 62.71 -4.15
CA ALA A 24 -0.78 61.74 -4.38
C ALA A 24 -1.57 61.62 -3.08
N SER A 25 -2.86 62.00 -3.11
CA SER A 25 -3.80 61.70 -2.04
C SER A 25 -4.07 60.20 -2.04
N GLY A 26 -3.09 59.43 -1.62
CA GLY A 26 -3.32 58.07 -1.14
C GLY A 26 -4.05 58.23 0.18
N LEU A 27 -5.36 58.01 0.17
CA LEU A 27 -6.21 57.95 1.35
C LEU A 27 -5.70 56.79 2.24
N GLN A 28 -4.71 57.07 3.09
CA GLN A 28 -4.40 56.26 4.26
C GLN A 28 -5.30 56.77 5.37
N GLU A 29 -6.43 56.10 5.58
CA GLU A 29 -7.28 56.37 6.72
C GLU A 29 -6.53 55.93 7.98
N LYS A 30 -6.25 56.86 8.89
CA LYS A 30 -5.62 56.53 10.16
C LYS A 30 -6.64 55.83 11.03
N VAL A 31 -6.50 54.52 11.17
CA VAL A 31 -7.32 53.71 12.07
C VAL A 31 -6.60 53.58 13.41
N ALA A 32 -7.21 54.04 14.50
CA ALA A 32 -6.72 53.84 15.86
C ALA A 32 -7.42 52.63 16.49
N GLY A 33 -6.64 51.68 17.01
CA GLY A 33 -7.15 50.49 17.67
C GLY A 33 -6.49 50.27 19.03
N LEU A 34 -7.20 49.57 19.92
CA LEU A 34 -6.68 49.17 21.22
C LEU A 34 -6.29 47.68 21.16
N LEU A 35 -5.02 47.39 21.43
CA LEU A 35 -4.57 46.01 21.64
C LEU A 35 -5.15 45.49 22.96
N ARG A 36 -5.79 44.31 22.93
CA ARG A 36 -6.48 43.72 24.09
C ARG A 36 -5.87 42.35 24.42
N SER A 37 -4.78 42.35 25.17
CA SER A 37 -4.11 41.13 25.65
C SER A 37 -4.87 40.39 26.76
N ASP A 38 -5.93 41.00 27.31
CA ASP A 38 -6.85 40.39 28.27
C ASP A 38 -7.92 39.50 27.61
N VAL A 39 -8.04 39.53 26.28
CA VAL A 39 -9.00 38.72 25.52
C VAL A 39 -8.32 37.45 25.04
N GLN A 40 -8.74 36.31 25.57
CA GLN A 40 -8.23 34.99 25.15
C GLN A 40 -8.99 34.47 23.93
N ILE A 41 -8.26 34.11 22.88
CA ILE A 41 -8.78 33.43 21.70
C ILE A 41 -8.49 31.93 21.82
N THR A 42 -9.47 31.09 21.46
CA THR A 42 -9.33 29.63 21.46
C THR A 42 -9.73 29.03 20.12
N VAL A 43 -9.00 28.02 19.63
CA VAL A 43 -9.36 27.22 18.46
C VAL A 43 -9.55 25.78 18.90
N ASN A 44 -10.69 25.17 18.59
CA ASN A 44 -11.05 23.80 19.02
C ASN A 44 -10.92 23.56 20.54
N GLY A 45 -11.11 24.61 21.35
CA GLY A 45 -10.99 24.56 22.82
C GLY A 45 -9.57 24.75 23.36
N GLU A 46 -8.55 24.88 22.50
CA GLU A 46 -7.17 25.16 22.88
C GLU A 46 -6.88 26.66 22.85
N ALA A 47 -6.20 27.17 23.88
CA ALA A 47 -5.83 28.58 23.96
C ALA A 47 -4.75 28.94 22.94
N THR A 48 -4.91 30.06 22.26
CA THR A 48 -3.93 30.58 21.29
C THR A 48 -3.19 31.79 21.87
N ALA A 49 -2.05 32.13 21.26
CA ALA A 49 -1.29 33.34 21.60
C ALA A 49 -1.81 34.59 20.85
N ILE A 50 -2.98 34.51 20.22
CA ILE A 50 -3.53 35.56 19.36
C ILE A 50 -3.99 36.74 20.21
N GLU A 51 -3.45 37.93 19.93
CA GLU A 51 -3.88 39.19 20.56
C GLU A 51 -4.73 40.03 19.60
N PRO A 52 -6.04 40.22 19.84
CA PRO A 52 -6.88 41.02 18.97
C PRO A 52 -6.69 42.53 19.19
N VAL A 53 -6.86 43.29 18.11
CA VAL A 53 -6.96 44.76 18.13
C VAL A 53 -8.42 45.15 17.98
N TYR A 54 -8.93 45.97 18.89
CA TYR A 54 -10.30 46.48 18.82
C TYR A 54 -10.37 47.82 18.13
N ILE A 55 -11.18 47.91 17.08
CA ILE A 55 -11.49 49.14 16.35
C ILE A 55 -13.02 49.25 16.28
N ASN A 56 -13.57 50.36 16.78
CA ASN A 56 -15.02 50.62 16.80
C ASN A 56 -15.85 49.45 17.38
N GLY A 57 -15.36 48.83 18.45
CA GLY A 57 -16.02 47.71 19.13
C GLY A 57 -15.92 46.35 18.44
N ARG A 58 -15.21 46.24 17.32
CA ARG A 58 -14.97 44.97 16.62
C ARG A 58 -13.54 44.49 16.87
N ALA A 59 -13.38 43.21 17.14
CA ALA A 59 -12.08 42.57 17.26
C ALA A 59 -11.52 42.26 15.87
N TYR A 60 -10.30 42.70 15.62
CA TYR A 60 -9.51 42.39 14.44
C TYR A 60 -8.34 41.51 14.86
N VAL A 61 -8.21 40.38 14.20
CA VAL A 61 -7.18 39.39 14.51
C VAL A 61 -6.07 39.47 13.47
N PRO A 62 -4.78 39.40 13.86
CA PRO A 62 -3.69 39.29 12.90
C PRO A 62 -3.90 38.06 12.01
N VAL A 63 -3.98 38.29 10.69
CA VAL A 63 -4.33 37.24 9.73
C VAL A 63 -3.35 36.06 9.77
N ARG A 64 -2.07 36.33 10.02
CA ARG A 64 -1.01 35.30 10.18
C ARG A 64 -1.29 34.37 11.35
N ASP A 65 -1.43 34.95 12.54
CA ASP A 65 -1.64 34.16 13.75
C ASP A 65 -2.98 33.39 13.68
N ALA A 66 -4.00 33.97 13.06
CA ALA A 66 -5.27 33.29 12.79
C ALA A 66 -5.10 32.11 11.81
N ALA A 67 -4.38 32.31 10.71
CA ALA A 67 -4.16 31.25 9.73
C ALA A 67 -3.37 30.09 10.34
N ASP A 68 -2.31 30.39 11.07
CA ASP A 68 -1.48 29.39 11.74
C ASP A 68 -2.32 28.58 12.74
N ALA A 69 -3.13 29.26 13.57
CA ALA A 69 -3.99 28.59 14.53
C ALA A 69 -5.12 27.76 13.88
N LEU A 70 -5.55 28.14 12.68
CA LEU A 70 -6.62 27.47 11.93
C LEU A 70 -6.08 26.43 10.92
N GLY A 71 -4.76 26.24 10.84
CA GLY A 71 -4.13 25.29 9.92
C GLY A 71 -4.17 25.72 8.45
N TYR A 72 -4.12 27.02 8.17
CA TYR A 72 -4.00 27.60 6.83
C TYR A 72 -2.59 28.11 6.58
N THR A 73 -2.17 28.06 5.32
CA THR A 73 -1.00 28.78 4.81
C THR A 73 -1.42 30.12 4.23
N ILE A 74 -0.56 31.14 4.37
CA ILE A 74 -0.78 32.46 3.79
C ILE A 74 0.20 32.72 2.66
N ASN A 75 -0.32 33.03 1.48
CA ASN A 75 0.42 33.54 0.34
C ASN A 75 0.05 35.01 0.09
N VAL A 76 1.03 35.91 0.17
CA VAL A 76 0.83 37.33 -0.13
C VAL A 76 1.40 37.64 -1.51
N GLN A 77 0.53 37.94 -2.47
CA GLN A 77 0.91 38.32 -3.83
C GLN A 77 0.41 39.73 -4.14
N GLY A 78 1.31 40.71 -4.08
CA GLY A 78 0.98 42.12 -4.33
C GLY A 78 -0.08 42.64 -3.35
N LYS A 79 -1.31 42.88 -3.82
CA LYS A 79 -2.46 43.34 -3.02
C LYS A 79 -3.43 42.21 -2.65
N GLN A 80 -3.09 40.98 -2.95
CA GLN A 80 -3.89 39.79 -2.64
C GLN A 80 -3.26 39.02 -1.49
N ILE A 81 -4.09 38.65 -0.52
CA ILE A 81 -3.77 37.71 0.54
C ILE A 81 -4.61 36.48 0.27
N GLU A 82 -3.95 35.37 -0.01
CA GLU A 82 -4.57 34.07 -0.24
C GLU A 82 -4.33 33.19 0.98
N LEU A 83 -5.41 32.60 1.48
CA LEU A 83 -5.41 31.62 2.55
C LEU A 83 -5.75 30.28 1.91
N SER A 84 -4.81 29.34 1.97
CA SER A 84 -4.99 28.00 1.43
C SER A 84 -4.83 27.02 2.58
N THR A 85 -5.76 26.08 2.71
CA THR A 85 -5.45 24.88 3.50
C THR A 85 -4.21 24.25 2.86
N PRO A 86 -3.22 23.76 3.64
CA PRO A 86 -2.22 22.86 3.09
C PRO A 86 -2.96 21.83 2.24
N GLU A 87 -2.55 21.66 0.99
CA GLU A 87 -3.02 20.48 0.28
C GLU A 87 -2.70 19.29 1.18
N PRO A 88 -3.63 18.35 1.37
CA PRO A 88 -3.24 17.09 1.98
C PRO A 88 -2.01 16.67 1.20
N VAL A 89 -0.88 16.53 1.90
CA VAL A 89 0.19 15.71 1.39
C VAL A 89 -0.54 14.38 1.24
N GLU A 90 -0.92 14.04 0.02
CA GLU A 90 -1.02 12.64 -0.34
C GLU A 90 0.37 12.16 0.03
N ASP A 91 0.53 11.58 1.22
CA ASP A 91 1.58 10.61 1.42
C ASP A 91 1.52 9.81 0.13
N GLU A 92 2.59 9.81 -0.68
CA GLU A 92 2.71 8.86 -1.77
C GLU A 92 2.28 7.55 -1.14
N LEU A 93 1.08 7.09 -1.46
CA LEU A 93 0.53 5.94 -0.80
C LEU A 93 1.41 4.82 -1.31
N GLU A 94 2.44 4.48 -0.54
CA GLU A 94 3.49 3.57 -0.97
C GLU A 94 2.77 2.33 -1.47
N ALA A 95 2.88 2.09 -2.77
CA ALA A 95 2.15 1.01 -3.40
C ALA A 95 2.50 -0.27 -2.65
N ILE A 96 1.47 -0.96 -2.19
CA ILE A 96 1.67 -2.21 -1.46
C ILE A 96 2.16 -3.21 -2.49
N GLN A 97 3.24 -3.90 -2.16
CA GLN A 97 3.80 -4.93 -3.00
C GLN A 97 3.35 -6.31 -2.56
N MET A 98 3.04 -7.17 -3.52
CA MET A 98 2.93 -8.61 -3.33
C MET A 98 3.81 -9.36 -4.32
N SER A 99 4.26 -10.54 -3.91
CA SER A 99 4.92 -11.49 -4.81
C SER A 99 4.22 -12.85 -4.68
N GLY A 100 3.85 -13.45 -5.80
CA GLY A 100 3.07 -14.68 -5.78
C GLY A 100 2.82 -15.32 -7.14
N VAL A 101 2.15 -16.46 -7.10
CA VAL A 101 1.79 -17.26 -8.27
C VAL A 101 0.37 -16.94 -8.70
N VAL A 102 0.18 -16.70 -9.99
CA VAL A 102 -1.15 -16.55 -10.60
C VAL A 102 -1.81 -17.94 -10.65
N VAL A 103 -2.92 -18.11 -9.94
CA VAL A 103 -3.69 -19.36 -9.90
C VAL A 103 -4.95 -19.33 -10.77
N GLY A 104 -5.29 -18.17 -11.31
CA GLY A 104 -6.42 -18.00 -12.21
C GLY A 104 -6.34 -16.69 -12.98
N VAL A 105 -6.78 -16.74 -14.25
CA VAL A 105 -6.89 -15.57 -15.13
C VAL A 105 -8.29 -15.55 -15.72
N SER A 106 -8.99 -14.43 -15.61
CA SER A 106 -10.33 -14.25 -16.17
C SER A 106 -10.45 -12.87 -16.80
N GLN A 107 -10.86 -12.81 -18.06
CA GLN A 107 -11.07 -11.56 -18.79
C GLN A 107 -12.53 -11.13 -18.70
N ALA A 108 -12.79 -9.83 -18.52
CA ALA A 108 -14.14 -9.30 -18.57
C ALA A 108 -14.71 -9.41 -20.00
N THR A 109 -15.99 -9.80 -20.11
CA THR A 109 -16.67 -10.04 -21.38
C THR A 109 -16.89 -8.79 -22.24
N ASP A 110 -16.70 -7.60 -21.68
CA ASP A 110 -16.93 -6.29 -22.29
C ASP A 110 -15.62 -5.54 -22.62
N GLY A 111 -14.47 -6.20 -22.54
CA GLY A 111 -13.17 -5.55 -22.70
C GLY A 111 -12.69 -4.80 -21.45
N GLY A 112 -13.35 -4.98 -20.31
CA GLY A 112 -12.87 -4.52 -19.00
C GLY A 112 -11.56 -5.20 -18.54
N PRO A 113 -11.08 -4.86 -17.33
CA PRO A 113 -9.80 -5.32 -16.83
C PRO A 113 -9.69 -6.85 -16.80
N THR A 114 -8.49 -7.35 -17.05
CA THR A 114 -8.19 -8.76 -16.81
C THR A 114 -8.00 -8.96 -15.31
N ARG A 115 -8.75 -9.89 -14.74
CA ARG A 115 -8.65 -10.27 -13.33
C ARG A 115 -7.66 -11.42 -13.18
N LEU A 116 -6.66 -11.21 -12.34
CA LEU A 116 -5.65 -12.18 -11.94
C LEU A 116 -5.92 -12.59 -10.48
N GLU A 117 -6.14 -13.88 -10.25
CA GLU A 117 -6.16 -14.43 -8.89
C GLU A 117 -4.73 -14.84 -8.51
N VAL A 118 -4.19 -14.24 -7.46
CA VAL A 118 -2.78 -14.38 -7.08
C VAL A 118 -2.68 -14.85 -5.64
N ARG A 119 -1.84 -15.87 -5.41
CA ARG A 119 -1.52 -16.42 -4.10
C ARG A 119 -0.03 -16.23 -3.82
N GLY A 120 0.33 -15.67 -2.67
CA GLY A 120 1.73 -15.35 -2.43
C GLY A 120 2.03 -14.80 -1.04
N ALA A 121 3.13 -14.07 -0.94
CA ALA A 121 3.61 -13.41 0.26
C ALA A 121 3.67 -11.88 0.04
N GLY A 122 3.80 -11.13 1.14
CA GLY A 122 3.80 -9.66 1.16
C GLY A 122 2.53 -9.09 1.79
N GLY A 123 2.11 -7.89 1.35
CA GLY A 123 1.01 -7.15 1.98
C GLY A 123 -0.33 -7.89 2.08
N ALA A 124 -0.58 -8.87 1.19
CA ALA A 124 -1.71 -9.79 1.26
C ALA A 124 -1.37 -11.12 0.57
N GLN A 125 -1.75 -12.25 1.18
CA GLN A 125 -1.43 -13.58 0.66
C GLN A 125 -2.39 -14.09 -0.42
N TRP A 126 -3.58 -13.49 -0.54
CA TRP A 126 -4.56 -13.83 -1.57
C TRP A 126 -5.24 -12.57 -2.08
N MET A 127 -4.98 -12.26 -3.36
CA MET A 127 -5.46 -11.05 -4.03
C MET A 127 -6.15 -11.37 -5.33
N MET A 128 -7.19 -10.58 -5.64
CA MET A 128 -7.73 -10.39 -6.97
C MET A 128 -7.20 -9.08 -7.51
N LEU A 129 -6.24 -9.16 -8.43
CA LEU A 129 -5.65 -8.00 -9.07
C LEU A 129 -6.35 -7.75 -10.41
N TYR A 130 -6.71 -6.49 -10.64
CA TYR A 130 -7.24 -6.04 -11.92
C TYR A 130 -6.13 -5.36 -12.72
N ALA A 131 -5.81 -5.92 -13.89
CA ALA A 131 -4.87 -5.36 -14.85
C ALA A 131 -5.63 -4.79 -16.05
N ASP A 132 -5.45 -3.49 -16.30
CA ASP A 132 -6.08 -2.73 -17.39
C ASP A 132 -5.03 -2.06 -18.27
N SER A 133 -5.46 -1.09 -19.09
CA SER A 133 -4.57 -0.34 -19.99
C SER A 133 -3.56 0.55 -19.27
N ASP A 134 -3.81 0.89 -18.01
CA ASP A 134 -2.96 1.77 -17.21
C ASP A 134 -1.95 0.96 -16.37
N THR A 135 -2.11 -0.35 -16.27
CA THR A 135 -1.15 -1.25 -15.61
C THR A 135 0.16 -1.35 -16.41
N ALA A 136 1.26 -0.93 -15.80
CA ALA A 136 2.59 -1.10 -16.39
C ALA A 136 3.08 -2.55 -16.21
N ILE A 137 3.28 -3.29 -17.30
CA ILE A 137 3.72 -4.70 -17.25
C ILE A 137 5.12 -4.85 -17.87
N THR A 138 6.04 -5.42 -17.10
CA THR A 138 7.39 -5.76 -17.57
C THR A 138 7.79 -7.18 -17.19
N ASP A 139 8.88 -7.70 -17.74
CA ASP A 139 9.58 -8.86 -17.15
C ASP A 139 10.71 -8.40 -16.20
N GLU A 140 11.41 -9.35 -15.58
CA GLU A 140 12.54 -9.11 -14.67
C GLU A 140 13.71 -8.34 -15.31
N SER A 141 13.83 -8.34 -16.64
CA SER A 141 14.85 -7.56 -17.36
C SER A 141 14.42 -6.11 -17.60
N GLY A 142 13.16 -5.78 -17.33
CA GLY A 142 12.54 -4.49 -17.62
C GLY A 142 11.97 -4.37 -19.04
N ALA A 143 11.91 -5.47 -19.81
CA ALA A 143 11.28 -5.43 -21.12
C ALA A 143 9.77 -5.32 -20.97
N VAL A 144 9.14 -4.45 -21.77
CA VAL A 144 7.69 -4.23 -21.74
C VAL A 144 6.95 -5.49 -22.20
N LYS A 145 5.93 -5.89 -21.44
CA LYS A 145 5.07 -7.05 -21.67
C LYS A 145 3.60 -6.64 -21.66
N THR A 146 2.73 -7.62 -21.84
CA THR A 146 1.29 -7.45 -21.87
C THR A 146 0.62 -8.46 -20.95
N VAL A 147 -0.64 -8.22 -20.59
CA VAL A 147 -1.38 -9.15 -19.72
C VAL A 147 -1.58 -10.53 -20.36
N SER A 148 -1.51 -10.64 -21.69
CA SER A 148 -1.54 -11.94 -22.40
C SER A 148 -0.30 -12.80 -22.17
N ASP A 149 0.79 -12.21 -21.65
CA ASP A 149 1.99 -12.96 -21.26
C ASP A 149 1.83 -13.63 -19.88
N ILE A 150 0.74 -13.33 -19.16
CA ILE A 150 0.44 -13.87 -17.83
C ILE A 150 -0.59 -14.98 -17.95
N LYS A 151 -0.28 -16.15 -17.39
CA LYS A 151 -1.16 -17.32 -17.36
C LYS A 151 -1.15 -17.99 -15.98
N GLU A 152 -1.99 -19.00 -15.80
CA GLU A 152 -1.91 -19.84 -14.59
C GLU A 152 -0.50 -20.44 -14.46
N GLY A 153 0.09 -20.29 -13.28
CA GLY A 153 1.46 -20.70 -12.95
C GLY A 153 2.52 -19.62 -13.11
N THR A 154 2.21 -18.48 -13.74
CA THR A 154 3.17 -17.38 -13.84
C THR A 154 3.41 -16.75 -12.47
N HIS A 155 4.67 -16.67 -12.05
CA HIS A 155 5.07 -15.90 -10.87
C HIS A 155 5.08 -14.41 -11.23
N ILE A 156 4.51 -13.58 -10.37
CA ILE A 156 4.51 -12.12 -10.54
C ILE A 156 4.90 -11.41 -9.25
N THR A 157 5.47 -10.23 -9.40
CA THR A 157 5.49 -9.21 -8.36
C THR A 157 4.59 -8.06 -8.81
N ALA A 158 3.68 -7.61 -7.96
CA ALA A 158 2.71 -6.58 -8.30
C ALA A 158 2.69 -5.48 -7.26
N ASP A 159 2.68 -4.25 -7.75
CA ASP A 159 2.45 -3.04 -6.97
C ASP A 159 0.97 -2.67 -7.14
N TYR A 160 0.27 -2.43 -6.03
CA TYR A 160 -1.15 -2.08 -6.02
C TYR A 160 -1.45 -1.05 -4.94
N GLY A 161 -2.50 -0.26 -5.16
CA GLY A 161 -2.85 0.86 -4.28
C GLY A 161 -3.34 0.44 -2.88
N PRO A 162 -3.33 1.36 -1.90
CA PRO A 162 -3.55 1.06 -0.48
C PRO A 162 -5.02 0.82 -0.10
N ILE A 163 -5.96 1.19 -0.97
CA ILE A 163 -7.40 1.01 -0.71
C ILE A 163 -7.78 -0.39 -1.15
N ILE A 164 -7.47 -1.37 -0.29
CA ILE A 164 -7.96 -2.73 -0.45
C ILE A 164 -9.43 -2.74 -0.01
N ALA A 165 -10.33 -3.29 -0.84
CA ALA A 165 -11.67 -3.61 -0.37
C ALA A 165 -11.55 -4.57 0.83
N MET A 166 -12.26 -4.32 1.94
CA MET A 166 -12.21 -5.12 3.19
C MET A 166 -12.77 -6.57 3.04
N SER A 167 -12.60 -7.19 1.87
CA SER A 167 -12.96 -8.57 1.57
C SER A 167 -11.74 -9.48 1.66
N TYR A 168 -11.99 -10.76 1.88
CA TYR A 168 -11.00 -11.81 1.68
C TYR A 168 -11.53 -12.77 0.59
N PRO A 169 -10.82 -12.92 -0.55
CA PRO A 169 -9.56 -12.26 -0.93
C PRO A 169 -9.64 -10.74 -1.02
N GLY A 170 -8.51 -10.08 -0.80
CA GLY A 170 -8.38 -8.65 -1.07
C GLY A 170 -8.51 -8.38 -2.56
N GLN A 171 -8.99 -7.20 -2.92
CA GLN A 171 -9.19 -6.81 -4.31
C GLN A 171 -8.63 -5.41 -4.54
N SER A 172 -7.87 -5.22 -5.61
CA SER A 172 -7.30 -3.93 -6.00
C SER A 172 -6.93 -3.91 -7.48
N SER A 173 -6.87 -2.73 -8.08
CA SER A 173 -6.18 -2.53 -9.35
C SER A 173 -4.67 -2.61 -9.16
N ALA A 174 -3.96 -3.18 -10.14
CA ALA A 174 -2.50 -3.21 -10.17
C ALA A 174 -1.98 -1.99 -10.95
N SER A 175 -1.06 -1.24 -10.35
CA SER A 175 -0.37 -0.15 -11.03
C SER A 175 0.82 -0.67 -11.83
N LYS A 176 1.49 -1.71 -11.32
CA LYS A 176 2.64 -2.35 -11.98
C LYS A 176 2.65 -3.85 -11.74
N ILE A 177 3.03 -4.61 -12.75
CA ILE A 177 3.28 -6.05 -12.67
C ILE A 177 4.63 -6.36 -13.30
N VAL A 178 5.46 -7.10 -12.57
CA VAL A 178 6.71 -7.68 -13.06
C VAL A 178 6.51 -9.19 -13.18
N ILE A 179 6.60 -9.70 -14.40
CA ILE A 179 6.51 -11.12 -14.74
C ILE A 179 7.85 -11.80 -14.43
N GLY A 180 7.78 -12.83 -13.59
CA GLY A 180 8.90 -13.70 -13.25
C GLY A 180 8.86 -15.02 -14.00
N VAL A 181 9.26 -16.09 -13.31
CA VAL A 181 9.30 -17.44 -13.88
C VAL A 181 7.91 -18.08 -14.00
N ASP A 182 7.73 -18.94 -15.00
CA ASP A 182 6.56 -19.81 -15.09
C ASP A 182 6.78 -21.07 -14.26
N HIS A 183 5.84 -21.39 -13.38
CA HIS A 183 5.79 -22.66 -12.69
C HIS A 183 5.02 -23.71 -13.50
N LEU A 184 5.45 -24.96 -13.36
CA LEU A 184 4.70 -26.13 -13.79
C LEU A 184 3.51 -26.32 -12.83
N VAL A 185 2.37 -26.72 -13.40
CA VAL A 185 1.12 -26.95 -12.65
C VAL A 185 0.76 -28.43 -12.73
N LYS A 186 0.58 -29.07 -11.57
CA LYS A 186 0.12 -30.46 -11.49
C LYS A 186 -0.98 -30.60 -10.47
N GLU A 187 -2.12 -31.08 -10.95
CA GLU A 187 -3.23 -31.53 -10.11
C GLU A 187 -3.15 -33.05 -9.93
N ASP A 188 -2.96 -33.51 -8.70
CA ASP A 188 -2.85 -34.93 -8.41
C ASP A 188 -3.12 -35.22 -6.93
N THR A 189 -3.04 -36.51 -6.57
CA THR A 189 -3.14 -36.96 -5.19
C THR A 189 -1.75 -37.03 -4.55
N VAL A 190 -1.67 -36.62 -3.28
CA VAL A 190 -0.49 -36.83 -2.44
C VAL A 190 -0.34 -38.31 -2.16
N SER A 191 0.78 -38.92 -2.59
CA SER A 191 1.10 -40.32 -2.31
C SER A 191 2.08 -40.49 -1.15
N ARG A 192 2.85 -39.45 -0.80
CA ARG A 192 3.75 -39.48 0.35
C ARG A 192 4.05 -38.06 0.84
N VAL A 193 4.13 -37.91 2.16
CA VAL A 193 4.66 -36.70 2.81
C VAL A 193 5.72 -37.14 3.81
N GLU A 194 6.93 -36.61 3.71
CA GLU A 194 8.07 -37.02 4.54
C GLU A 194 8.90 -35.81 4.96
N LEU A 195 9.31 -35.77 6.23
CA LEU A 195 10.33 -34.84 6.71
C LEU A 195 11.72 -35.48 6.58
N THR A 196 12.53 -34.93 5.69
CA THR A 196 13.91 -35.41 5.45
C THR A 196 14.93 -34.49 6.14
N LYS A 197 16.22 -34.87 6.10
CA LYS A 197 17.32 -33.98 6.52
C LYS A 197 17.41 -32.68 5.72
N ARG A 198 16.75 -32.61 4.55
CA ARG A 198 16.76 -31.47 3.64
C ARG A 198 15.46 -30.65 3.68
N GLY A 199 14.57 -30.95 4.63
CA GLY A 199 13.24 -30.35 4.71
C GLY A 199 12.14 -31.31 4.29
N TRP A 200 10.94 -30.78 4.18
CA TRP A 200 9.75 -31.54 3.79
C TRP A 200 9.78 -31.92 2.31
N GLN A 201 9.31 -33.12 2.00
CA GLN A 201 9.07 -33.59 0.66
C GLN A 201 7.62 -34.06 0.52
N VAL A 202 6.96 -33.63 -0.54
CA VAL A 202 5.60 -34.04 -0.91
C VAL A 202 5.66 -34.73 -2.27
N GLN A 203 5.32 -36.00 -2.32
CA GLN A 203 5.24 -36.76 -3.56
C GLN A 203 3.82 -36.71 -4.12
N LEU A 204 3.70 -36.34 -5.40
CA LEU A 204 2.44 -36.33 -6.14
C LEU A 204 2.44 -37.42 -7.21
N GLY A 205 1.26 -37.97 -7.47
CA GLY A 205 1.06 -39.04 -8.45
C GLY A 205 1.02 -40.43 -7.81
N ALA A 206 0.84 -41.45 -8.65
CA ALA A 206 0.62 -42.82 -8.19
C ALA A 206 1.73 -43.28 -7.21
N PRO A 207 1.36 -44.02 -6.15
CA PRO A 207 2.33 -44.59 -5.22
C PRO A 207 3.30 -45.50 -5.97
N ILE A 208 4.46 -45.72 -5.34
CA ILE A 208 5.44 -46.71 -5.82
C ILE A 208 4.73 -48.05 -5.93
N ASP A 209 4.87 -48.73 -7.07
CA ASP A 209 4.24 -50.03 -7.26
C ASP A 209 4.88 -51.12 -6.38
N GLU A 210 4.30 -52.33 -6.40
CA GLU A 210 4.80 -53.48 -5.64
C GLU A 210 6.24 -53.89 -6.01
N ASN A 211 6.74 -53.45 -7.16
CA ASN A 211 8.09 -53.71 -7.65
C ASN A 211 9.10 -52.61 -7.28
N GLY A 212 8.65 -51.55 -6.61
CA GLY A 212 9.50 -50.42 -6.25
C GLY A 212 9.63 -49.36 -7.36
N GLU A 213 8.82 -49.41 -8.41
CA GLU A 213 8.89 -48.49 -9.54
C GLU A 213 8.01 -47.25 -9.33
N PHE A 214 8.56 -46.10 -9.71
CA PHE A 214 7.84 -44.84 -9.73
C PHE A 214 7.02 -44.72 -11.01
N SER A 215 5.78 -44.25 -10.89
CA SER A 215 5.01 -43.85 -12.07
C SER A 215 5.77 -42.73 -12.81
N ALA A 216 5.80 -42.82 -14.14
CA ALA A 216 6.36 -41.78 -15.00
C ALA A 216 5.67 -40.41 -14.82
N SER A 217 4.47 -40.37 -14.23
CA SER A 217 3.76 -39.14 -13.90
C SER A 217 4.02 -38.62 -12.49
N SER A 218 4.82 -39.31 -11.67
CA SER A 218 5.09 -38.90 -10.29
C SER A 218 6.16 -37.80 -10.22
N VAL A 219 6.05 -36.93 -9.21
CA VAL A 219 7.01 -35.86 -8.95
C VAL A 219 7.19 -35.71 -7.45
N VAL A 220 8.42 -35.42 -7.01
CA VAL A 220 8.74 -35.10 -5.61
C VAL A 220 8.98 -33.61 -5.49
N LEU A 221 8.17 -32.97 -4.65
CA LEU A 221 8.24 -31.55 -4.38
C LEU A 221 9.00 -31.31 -3.09
N ASN A 222 10.10 -30.58 -3.16
CA ASN A 222 10.81 -30.07 -2.00
C ASN A 222 10.06 -28.84 -1.50
N VAL A 223 9.66 -28.87 -0.24
CA VAL A 223 8.88 -27.82 0.39
C VAL A 223 9.76 -27.10 1.42
N SER A 224 9.89 -25.79 1.28
CA SER A 224 10.64 -24.91 2.18
C SER A 224 9.70 -23.99 2.94
N ASP A 225 10.27 -23.17 3.83
CA ASP A 225 9.52 -22.14 4.58
C ASP A 225 8.89 -21.07 3.67
N ASP A 226 9.39 -20.94 2.44
CA ASP A 226 8.86 -20.02 1.42
C ASP A 226 7.69 -20.63 0.61
N THR A 227 7.45 -21.93 0.73
CA THR A 227 6.34 -22.58 0.02
C THR A 227 5.02 -22.26 0.71
N LEU A 228 4.10 -21.63 -0.02
CA LEU A 228 2.75 -21.40 0.49
C LEU A 228 1.92 -22.69 0.36
N VAL A 229 1.37 -23.17 1.48
CA VAL A 229 0.46 -24.33 1.50
C VAL A 229 -0.88 -23.86 2.05
N VAL A 230 -1.92 -23.90 1.23
CA VAL A 230 -3.24 -23.33 1.56
C VAL A 230 -4.38 -24.20 1.03
N LYS A 231 -5.56 -24.09 1.62
CA LYS A 231 -6.80 -24.61 1.02
C LYS A 231 -7.34 -23.65 -0.04
N LYS A 232 -8.32 -24.09 -0.83
CA LYS A 232 -9.05 -23.25 -1.80
C LYS A 232 -9.59 -21.94 -1.18
N ASN A 233 -10.05 -22.00 0.06
CA ASN A 233 -10.56 -20.85 0.81
C ASN A 233 -9.47 -19.92 1.38
N GLY A 234 -8.19 -20.16 1.07
CA GLY A 234 -7.04 -19.36 1.53
C GLY A 234 -6.51 -19.70 2.93
N GLU A 235 -7.15 -20.61 3.67
CA GLU A 235 -6.66 -21.05 4.97
C GLU A 235 -5.30 -21.75 4.83
N SER A 236 -4.30 -21.31 5.59
CA SER A 236 -2.99 -21.96 5.63
C SER A 236 -3.09 -23.38 6.18
N VAL A 237 -2.37 -24.30 5.55
CA VAL A 237 -2.28 -25.70 5.96
C VAL A 237 -0.86 -25.96 6.41
N LYS A 238 -0.69 -26.54 7.59
CA LYS A 238 0.61 -27.01 8.04
C LYS A 238 0.99 -28.26 7.26
N LEU A 239 2.27 -28.40 6.92
CA LEU A 239 2.73 -29.57 6.14
C LEU A 239 2.51 -30.88 6.89
N GLU A 240 2.60 -30.85 8.22
CA GLU A 240 2.31 -31.99 9.08
C GLU A 240 0.87 -32.49 8.91
N ASP A 241 -0.05 -31.60 8.55
CA ASP A 241 -1.47 -31.91 8.38
C ASP A 241 -1.81 -32.41 6.96
N LEU A 242 -0.88 -32.26 6.00
CA LEU A 242 -1.05 -32.80 4.65
C LEU A 242 -0.88 -34.32 4.68
N LYS A 243 -1.93 -35.07 4.32
CA LYS A 243 -1.93 -36.54 4.35
C LYS A 243 -1.91 -37.16 2.97
N GLU A 244 -1.42 -38.40 2.89
CA GLU A 244 -1.63 -39.27 1.73
C GLU A 244 -3.13 -39.35 1.39
N GLY A 245 -3.45 -39.37 0.09
CA GLY A 245 -4.83 -39.32 -0.41
C GLY A 245 -5.39 -37.91 -0.59
N THR A 246 -4.73 -36.87 -0.07
CA THR A 246 -5.17 -35.49 -0.27
C THR A 246 -5.01 -35.08 -1.73
N LYS A 247 -6.08 -34.56 -2.34
CA LYS A 247 -6.00 -33.98 -3.69
C LYS A 247 -5.49 -32.55 -3.61
N VAL A 248 -4.45 -32.25 -4.39
CA VAL A 248 -3.79 -30.94 -4.42
C VAL A 248 -3.54 -30.46 -5.84
N ARG A 249 -3.44 -29.14 -6.00
CA ARG A 249 -2.79 -28.50 -7.15
C ARG A 249 -1.47 -27.90 -6.70
N ALA A 250 -0.37 -28.36 -7.26
CA ALA A 250 0.94 -27.82 -6.98
C ALA A 250 1.46 -26.97 -8.14
N TYR A 251 2.11 -25.88 -7.78
CA TYR A 251 2.87 -24.98 -8.63
C TYR A 251 4.34 -25.11 -8.23
N TYR A 252 5.17 -25.61 -9.14
CA TYR A 252 6.56 -26.00 -8.84
C TYR A 252 7.50 -25.74 -10.02
N GLY A 253 8.80 -25.90 -9.83
CA GLY A 253 9.78 -25.61 -10.88
C GLY A 253 10.24 -24.15 -10.88
N PRO A 254 10.79 -23.65 -12.02
CA PRO A 254 10.73 -24.26 -13.35
C PRO A 254 11.72 -25.41 -13.59
N ILE A 255 12.71 -25.61 -12.70
CA ILE A 255 13.77 -26.61 -12.90
C ILE A 255 13.42 -27.91 -12.18
N GLU A 256 13.60 -29.04 -12.88
CA GLU A 256 13.45 -30.39 -12.34
C GLU A 256 14.77 -31.18 -12.45
N THR A 257 14.99 -32.10 -11.52
CA THR A 257 16.11 -33.05 -11.61
C THR A 257 15.83 -34.11 -12.67
N ARG A 258 16.90 -34.64 -13.28
CA ARG A 258 16.81 -35.76 -14.24
C ARG A 258 16.75 -37.14 -13.57
N SER A 259 16.17 -37.22 -12.36
CA SER A 259 15.99 -38.45 -11.60
C SER A 259 14.62 -39.08 -11.89
N LEU A 260 14.40 -40.30 -11.40
CA LEU A 260 13.08 -40.92 -11.37
C LEU A 260 12.74 -41.25 -9.91
N PRO A 261 11.75 -40.57 -9.29
CA PRO A 261 10.92 -39.51 -9.87
C PRO A 261 11.73 -38.21 -10.03
N PRO A 262 11.30 -37.30 -10.94
CA PRO A 262 11.82 -35.94 -10.98
C PRO A 262 11.56 -35.23 -9.65
N GLN A 263 12.48 -34.37 -9.25
CA GLN A 263 12.38 -33.55 -8.05
C GLN A 263 12.44 -32.07 -8.41
N SER A 264 11.67 -31.25 -7.71
CA SER A 264 11.63 -29.80 -7.92
C SER A 264 11.26 -29.06 -6.64
N SER A 265 11.45 -27.74 -6.61
CA SER A 265 10.97 -26.90 -5.51
C SER A 265 9.51 -26.52 -5.72
N ALA A 266 8.70 -26.57 -4.66
CA ALA A 266 7.33 -26.06 -4.69
C ALA A 266 7.29 -24.57 -4.35
N ALA A 267 6.56 -23.80 -5.15
CA ALA A 267 6.23 -22.40 -4.85
C ALA A 267 4.89 -22.31 -4.09
N LEU A 268 3.90 -23.10 -4.52
CA LEU A 268 2.55 -23.09 -3.95
C LEU A 268 1.92 -24.47 -4.04
N ILE A 269 1.23 -24.90 -2.98
CA ILE A 269 0.39 -26.09 -2.94
C ILE A 269 -1.01 -25.67 -2.47
N VAL A 270 -2.01 -25.89 -3.32
CA VAL A 270 -3.43 -25.65 -3.03
C VAL A 270 -4.12 -26.98 -2.75
N VAL A 271 -4.64 -27.16 -1.54
CA VAL A 271 -5.49 -28.29 -1.17
C VAL A 271 -6.88 -28.08 -1.77
N LEU A 272 -7.33 -29.05 -2.58
CA LEU A 272 -8.53 -28.93 -3.41
C LEU A 272 -9.79 -29.57 -2.81
N ASP A 273 -9.66 -30.11 -1.61
CA ASP A 273 -10.62 -31.00 -0.95
C ASP A 273 -10.69 -32.39 -1.62
N GLY A 274 -10.22 -33.39 -0.88
CA GLY A 274 -10.71 -34.77 -0.95
C GLY A 274 -11.48 -35.00 0.36
N ASP A 275 -12.60 -35.74 0.28
CA ASP A 275 -13.58 -35.94 1.35
C ASP A 275 -13.04 -35.65 2.76
N SER A 276 -13.67 -34.68 3.42
CA SER A 276 -13.70 -34.68 4.88
C SER A 276 -14.15 -36.07 5.30
N ILE A 277 -13.23 -36.91 5.74
CA ILE A 277 -13.59 -38.03 6.60
C ILE A 277 -14.31 -37.38 7.77
N ALA A 278 -15.63 -37.56 7.78
CA ALA A 278 -16.48 -37.19 8.89
C ALA A 278 -15.95 -37.92 10.12
N GLU A 279 -15.07 -37.26 10.86
CA GLU A 279 -14.71 -37.71 12.20
C GLU A 279 -15.95 -37.59 13.07
N GLY A 280 -16.49 -38.76 13.42
CA GLY A 280 -17.07 -39.00 14.73
C GLY A 280 -18.26 -38.13 15.12
N PHE A 281 -19.42 -38.37 14.51
CA PHE A 281 -20.66 -38.35 15.31
C PHE A 281 -20.82 -39.71 16.02
N LEU A 282 -19.95 -39.94 17.02
CA LEU A 282 -20.34 -40.77 18.17
C LEU A 282 -21.12 -39.86 19.11
N GLY A 283 -22.43 -39.86 18.95
CA GLY A 283 -23.37 -39.13 19.80
C GLY A 283 -24.51 -40.05 20.22
N GLN A 284 -24.24 -40.80 21.30
CA GLN A 284 -25.14 -41.38 22.31
C GLN A 284 -26.32 -42.25 21.88
#